data_AF-A0A2S4VCE7-F1
#
_entry.id   AF-A0A2S4VCE7-F1
#
_cell.length_a   1.000
_cell.length_b   1.000
_cell.length_c   1.000
_cell.angle_alpha   90.00
_cell.angle_beta   90.00
_cell.angle_gamma   90.00
#
_symmetry.space_group_name_H-M   'P 1'
#
loop_
_entity.id
_entity.type
_entity.pdbx_description
1 polymer ?
#
loop_
_entity_poly.entity_id
_entity_poly.type
_entity_poly.pdbx_seq_one_letter_code
_entity_poly.pdbx_strand_id
1 'polypeptide(L)'
;MSSVGNQTRMFHGTWGYLHIPSEALWCTLNPDELSLEAYHAALKNVSKMEIDPGLFLPLGWPQDNYEQVYKSQIAQVMLKYVATPSDRKKTIPLDPLSVEPISHEAPNIRMLKLMEESDNSAEGIGQVMESLQRQSGLEPEEFFGRLQLIEGDLGTSQIFNAI
;
A
#
# COMPACT_ATOMS: atom_id res chain seq x y z
N MET A 1 10.07 45.79 -2.27
CA MET A 1 9.41 44.50 -1.96
C MET A 1 10.03 43.44 -2.85
N SER A 2 10.96 42.63 -2.33
CA SER A 2 11.54 41.53 -3.10
C SER A 2 10.58 40.34 -3.09
N SER A 3 10.05 40.00 -4.26
CA SER A 3 9.37 38.73 -4.48
C SER A 3 10.36 37.61 -4.21
N VAL A 4 10.10 36.78 -3.20
CA VAL A 4 10.82 35.50 -3.00
C VAL A 4 10.36 34.60 -4.14
N GLY A 5 11.11 34.62 -5.25
CA GLY A 5 10.83 33.76 -6.40
C GLY A 5 10.97 32.30 -5.98
N ASN A 6 9.92 31.50 -6.20
CA ASN A 6 10.00 30.05 -6.04
C ASN A 6 11.11 29.52 -6.97
N GLN A 7 12.25 29.13 -6.40
CA GLN A 7 13.31 28.46 -7.13
C GLN A 7 12.91 27.00 -7.34
N THR A 8 12.58 26.65 -8.58
CA THR A 8 12.45 25.26 -8.99
C THR A 8 13.85 24.67 -9.16
N ARG A 9 14.23 23.67 -8.36
CA ARG A 9 15.45 22.88 -8.55
C ARG A 9 15.05 21.53 -9.14
N MET A 10 15.63 21.16 -10.28
CA MET A 10 15.54 19.79 -10.77
C MET A 10 16.58 18.94 -10.05
N PHE A 11 16.11 17.87 -9.43
CA PHE A 11 16.96 16.87 -8.82
C PHE A 11 17.31 15.83 -9.89
N HIS A 12 18.59 15.67 -10.18
CA HIS A 12 19.07 14.69 -11.15
C HIS A 12 19.19 13.30 -10.50
N GLY A 13 19.05 12.26 -11.30
CA GLY A 13 19.21 10.88 -10.89
C GLY A 13 17.94 10.06 -10.76
N THR A 14 18.11 8.81 -10.36
CA THR A 14 17.02 7.86 -10.10
C THR A 14 16.62 7.92 -8.62
N TRP A 15 15.32 7.81 -8.36
CA TRP A 15 14.75 7.96 -7.04
C TRP A 15 13.82 6.80 -6.72
N GLY A 16 13.92 6.31 -5.50
CA GLY A 16 12.99 5.38 -4.89
C GLY A 16 12.21 6.07 -3.78
N TYR A 17 11.27 5.36 -3.20
CA TYR A 17 10.55 5.83 -2.03
C TYR A 17 10.39 4.71 -1.00
N LEU A 18 10.45 5.10 0.27
CA LEU A 18 10.11 4.27 1.41
C LEU A 18 8.73 4.69 1.92
N HIS A 19 7.77 3.79 1.86
CA HIS A 19 6.48 3.99 2.50
C HIS A 19 6.55 3.44 3.93
N ILE A 20 6.42 4.32 4.92
CA ILE A 20 6.39 3.95 6.32
C ILE A 20 4.92 3.70 6.69
N PRO A 21 4.56 2.49 7.14
CA PRO A 21 3.18 2.21 7.54
C PRO A 21 2.73 3.11 8.69
N SER A 22 1.43 3.40 8.76
CA SER A 22 0.86 4.22 9.82
C SER A 22 0.98 3.52 11.17
N GLU A 23 1.08 4.31 12.26
CA GLU A 23 1.10 3.77 13.61
C GLU A 23 -0.15 2.92 13.90
N ALA A 24 -1.30 3.35 13.40
CA ALA A 24 -2.55 2.59 13.48
C ALA A 24 -2.41 1.19 12.87
N LEU A 25 -1.75 1.06 11.70
CA LEU A 25 -1.50 -0.26 11.10
C LEU A 25 -0.50 -1.05 11.94
N TRP A 26 0.60 -0.44 12.38
CA TRP A 26 1.60 -1.10 13.22
C TRP A 26 0.99 -1.70 14.49
N CYS A 27 0.04 -1.00 15.12
CA CYS A 27 -0.66 -1.50 16.31
C CYS A 27 -1.56 -2.72 16.05
N THR A 28 -1.96 -2.99 14.80
CA THR A 28 -2.76 -4.18 14.45
C THR A 28 -1.92 -5.42 14.16
N LEU A 29 -0.61 -5.28 13.96
CA LEU A 29 0.26 -6.37 13.55
C LEU A 29 0.85 -7.11 14.76
N ASN A 30 1.03 -8.42 14.61
CA ASN A 30 1.74 -9.24 15.58
C ASN A 30 3.26 -9.22 15.27
N PRO A 31 4.13 -8.65 16.12
CA PRO A 31 5.56 -8.58 15.87
C PRO A 31 6.23 -9.95 15.70
N ASP A 32 5.71 -10.99 16.36
CA ASP A 32 6.26 -12.35 16.28
C ASP A 32 6.09 -12.96 14.87
N GLU A 33 5.09 -12.49 14.12
CA GLU A 33 4.83 -12.89 12.73
C GLU A 33 5.60 -12.05 11.69
N LEU A 34 6.29 -10.99 12.13
CA LEU A 34 7.11 -10.12 11.27
C LEU A 34 8.60 -10.51 11.31
N SER A 35 8.87 -11.81 11.38
CA SER A 35 10.21 -12.38 11.37
C SER A 35 10.52 -13.12 10.07
N LEU A 36 11.81 -13.28 9.77
CA LEU A 36 12.26 -14.03 8.58
C LEU A 36 11.84 -15.51 8.67
N GLU A 37 11.85 -16.06 9.88
CA GLU A 37 11.40 -17.41 10.19
C GLU A 37 9.91 -17.58 9.89
N ALA A 38 9.07 -16.65 10.36
CA ALA A 38 7.64 -16.66 10.08
C ALA A 38 7.36 -16.53 8.58
N TYR A 39 8.09 -15.65 7.89
CA TYR A 39 8.01 -15.51 6.43
C TYR A 39 8.30 -16.83 5.70
N HIS A 40 9.42 -17.48 6.03
CA HIS A 40 9.77 -18.77 5.41
C HIS A 40 8.78 -19.89 5.77
N ALA A 41 8.23 -19.91 6.98
CA ALA A 41 7.21 -20.86 7.38
C ALA A 41 5.91 -20.67 6.58
N ALA A 42 5.49 -19.42 6.37
CA ALA A 42 4.33 -19.08 5.55
C ALA A 42 4.52 -19.53 4.09
N LEU A 43 5.68 -19.26 3.48
CA LEU A 43 5.98 -19.68 2.10
C LEU A 43 5.89 -21.20 1.90
N LYS A 44 6.33 -21.99 2.89
CA LYS A 44 6.21 -23.46 2.83
C LYS A 44 4.75 -23.91 2.75
N ASN A 45 3.85 -23.22 3.45
CA ASN A 45 2.42 -23.52 3.39
C ASN A 45 1.79 -23.09 2.06
N VAL A 46 2.15 -21.89 1.58
CA VAL A 46 1.67 -21.37 0.29
C VAL A 46 2.08 -22.26 -0.89
N SER A 47 3.25 -22.90 -0.82
CA SER A 47 3.70 -23.82 -1.89
C SER A 47 2.74 -25.00 -2.17
N LYS A 48 1.87 -25.33 -1.21
CA LYS A 48 0.87 -26.40 -1.30
C LYS A 48 -0.55 -25.88 -1.49
N MET A 49 -0.72 -24.56 -1.53
CA MET A 49 -2.03 -23.94 -1.66
C MET A 49 -2.51 -24.11 -3.10
N GLU A 50 -3.71 -24.68 -3.26
CA GLU A 50 -4.40 -24.65 -4.56
C GLU A 50 -4.90 -23.23 -4.80
N ILE A 51 -4.42 -22.62 -5.89
CA ILE A 51 -4.83 -21.28 -6.30
C ILE A 51 -6.13 -21.42 -7.08
N ASP A 52 -7.25 -21.06 -6.44
CA ASP A 52 -8.53 -20.88 -7.12
C ASP A 52 -8.55 -19.49 -7.80
N PRO A 53 -8.75 -19.40 -9.13
CA PRO A 53 -8.94 -18.12 -9.81
C PRO A 53 -10.03 -17.23 -9.20
N GLY A 54 -11.03 -17.84 -8.54
CA GLY A 54 -12.06 -17.14 -7.78
C GLY A 54 -11.53 -16.25 -6.66
N LEU A 55 -10.34 -16.55 -6.12
CA LEU A 55 -9.66 -15.73 -5.10
C LEU A 55 -9.24 -14.35 -5.63
N PHE A 56 -9.03 -14.22 -6.94
CA PHE A 56 -8.67 -12.95 -7.58
C PHE A 56 -9.88 -12.22 -8.16
N LEU A 57 -11.05 -12.88 -8.19
CA LEU A 57 -12.28 -12.19 -8.54
C LEU A 57 -12.67 -11.27 -7.39
N PRO A 58 -13.28 -10.11 -7.68
CA PRO A 58 -13.93 -9.34 -6.65
C PRO A 58 -14.88 -10.27 -5.91
N LEU A 59 -14.68 -10.43 -4.59
CA LEU A 59 -15.70 -10.98 -3.72
C LEU A 59 -16.98 -10.19 -4.01
N GLY A 60 -18.18 -10.81 -3.96
CA GLY A 60 -19.45 -10.11 -4.24
C GLY A 60 -19.76 -8.89 -3.35
N TRP A 61 -18.82 -8.54 -2.46
CA TRP A 61 -18.84 -7.48 -1.48
C TRP A 61 -18.22 -6.17 -2.02
N PRO A 62 -18.66 -5.71 -3.20
CA PRO A 62 -19.13 -4.33 -3.23
C PRO A 62 -20.50 -4.14 -3.88
N GLN A 63 -20.94 -5.02 -4.79
CA GLN A 63 -22.17 -4.79 -5.56
C GLN A 63 -23.41 -4.62 -4.66
N ASP A 64 -23.58 -5.50 -3.67
CA ASP A 64 -24.72 -5.47 -2.75
C ASP A 64 -24.73 -4.21 -1.86
N ASN A 65 -23.56 -3.64 -1.57
CA ASN A 65 -23.42 -2.42 -0.79
C ASN A 65 -23.82 -1.19 -1.61
N TYR A 66 -23.40 -1.13 -2.89
CA TYR A 66 -23.77 -0.01 -3.77
C TYR A 66 -25.27 0.07 -4.01
N GLU A 67 -25.92 -1.06 -4.30
CA GLU A 67 -27.37 -1.08 -4.52
C GLU A 67 -28.13 -0.58 -3.28
N GLN A 68 -27.72 -1.03 -2.09
CA GLN A 68 -28.32 -0.58 -0.83
C GLN A 68 -28.07 0.90 -0.55
N VAL A 69 -26.87 1.42 -0.85
CA VAL A 69 -26.56 2.85 -0.73
C VAL A 69 -27.51 3.68 -1.59
N TYR A 70 -27.66 3.33 -2.87
CA TYR A 70 -28.56 4.05 -3.78
C TYR A 70 -30.02 3.98 -3.33
N LYS A 71 -30.50 2.78 -2.94
CA LYS A 71 -31.87 2.62 -2.43
C LYS A 71 -32.12 3.47 -1.18
N SER A 72 -31.15 3.54 -0.27
CA SER A 72 -31.25 4.33 0.97
C SER A 72 -31.29 5.83 0.67
N GLN A 73 -30.41 6.32 -0.20
CA GLN A 73 -30.39 7.73 -0.63
C GLN A 73 -31.68 8.14 -1.35
N ILE A 74 -32.18 7.31 -2.26
CA ILE A 74 -33.47 7.55 -2.94
C ILE A 74 -34.61 7.55 -1.92
N ALA A 75 -34.64 6.58 -1.00
CA ALA A 75 -35.67 6.51 0.04
C ALA A 75 -35.68 7.75 0.94
N GLN A 76 -34.51 8.27 1.32
CA GLN A 76 -34.38 9.52 2.07
C GLN A 76 -35.01 10.70 1.32
N VAL A 77 -34.70 10.86 0.03
CA VAL A 77 -35.25 11.94 -0.80
C VAL A 77 -36.77 11.79 -0.94
N MET A 78 -37.25 10.58 -1.22
CA MET A 78 -38.69 10.29 -1.33
C MET A 78 -39.43 10.61 -0.04
N LEU A 79 -38.89 10.20 1.11
CA LEU A 79 -39.49 10.47 2.43
C LEU A 79 -39.48 11.97 2.78
N LYS A 80 -38.41 12.69 2.42
CA LYS A 80 -38.23 14.10 2.78
C LYS A 80 -39.06 15.04 1.91
N TYR A 81 -39.23 14.72 0.63
CA TYR A 81 -39.76 15.68 -0.35
C TYR A 81 -40.99 15.21 -1.13
N VAL A 82 -41.26 13.91 -1.20
CA VAL A 82 -42.27 13.38 -2.13
C VAL A 82 -43.49 12.83 -1.40
N ALA A 83 -43.31 11.90 -0.46
CA ALA A 83 -44.43 11.20 0.16
C ALA A 83 -44.12 10.70 1.57
N THR A 84 -45.18 10.60 2.38
CA THR A 84 -45.13 9.92 3.68
C THR A 84 -45.60 8.47 3.51
N PRO A 85 -44.81 7.47 3.95
CA PRO A 85 -45.18 6.07 3.83
C PRO A 85 -46.37 5.74 4.74
N SER A 86 -47.31 4.97 4.20
CA SER A 86 -48.48 4.47 4.91
C SER A 86 -48.13 3.45 6.00
N ASP A 87 -46.99 2.75 5.87
CA ASP A 87 -46.45 1.85 6.90
C ASP A 87 -44.93 2.07 7.06
N ARG A 88 -44.53 2.68 8.18
CA ARG A 88 -43.13 2.93 8.53
C ARG A 88 -42.33 1.67 8.84
N LYS A 89 -42.95 0.52 9.09
CA LYS A 89 -42.22 -0.73 9.39
C LYS A 89 -41.76 -1.46 8.15
N LYS A 90 -42.29 -1.10 6.97
CA LYS A 90 -41.91 -1.68 5.67
C LYS A 90 -40.98 -0.77 4.86
N THR A 91 -40.51 0.32 5.44
CA THR A 91 -39.59 1.22 4.74
C THR A 91 -38.22 0.58 4.59
N ILE A 92 -37.64 0.78 3.40
CA ILE A 92 -36.22 0.48 3.13
C ILE A 92 -35.36 1.26 4.15
N PRO A 93 -34.22 0.69 4.61
CA PRO A 93 -33.26 1.43 5.41
C PRO A 93 -32.94 2.79 4.79
N LEU A 94 -32.96 3.84 5.62
CA LEU A 94 -32.66 5.19 5.17
C LEU A 94 -31.17 5.47 5.23
N ASP A 95 -30.44 4.78 6.10
CA ASP A 95 -29.01 4.95 6.26
C ASP A 95 -28.27 3.92 5.41
N PRO A 96 -27.35 4.36 4.53
CA PRO A 96 -26.51 3.44 3.79
C PRO A 96 -25.62 2.62 4.75
N LEU A 97 -25.29 1.39 4.36
CA LEU A 97 -24.23 0.62 5.04
C LEU A 97 -22.94 1.45 5.02
N SER A 98 -22.23 1.47 6.16
CA SER A 98 -20.95 2.16 6.25
C SER A 98 -19.97 1.52 5.27
N VAL A 99 -19.59 2.26 4.24
CA VAL A 99 -18.42 1.91 3.42
C VAL A 99 -17.21 2.00 4.33
N GLU A 100 -16.32 1.01 4.26
CA GLU A 100 -15.04 1.09 4.98
C GLU A 100 -14.26 2.28 4.41
N PRO A 101 -14.09 3.37 5.18
CA PRO A 101 -13.44 4.55 4.66
C PRO A 101 -11.94 4.29 4.55
N ILE A 102 -11.37 4.59 3.38
CA ILE A 102 -9.91 4.68 3.25
C ILE A 102 -9.45 5.84 4.14
N SER A 103 -8.41 5.61 4.93
CA SER A 103 -7.84 6.66 5.79
C SER A 103 -7.49 7.90 4.96
N HIS A 104 -7.89 9.07 5.45
CA HIS A 104 -7.55 10.35 4.85
C HIS A 104 -6.18 10.89 5.33
N GLU A 105 -5.49 10.13 6.19
CA GLU A 105 -4.17 10.53 6.69
C GLU A 105 -3.15 10.52 5.55
N ALA A 106 -2.31 11.57 5.52
CA ALA A 106 -1.26 11.66 4.52
C ALA A 106 -0.25 10.51 4.72
N PRO A 107 0.11 9.76 3.67
CA PRO A 107 1.06 8.66 3.80
C PRO A 107 2.44 9.20 4.17
N ASN A 108 3.14 8.50 5.05
CA ASN A 108 4.50 8.83 5.42
C ASN A 108 5.46 8.26 4.38
N ILE A 109 5.77 9.05 3.35
CA ILE A 109 6.65 8.68 2.25
C ILE A 109 7.97 9.42 2.39
N ARG A 110 9.09 8.68 2.38
CA ARG A 110 10.44 9.26 2.33
C ARG A 110 11.07 8.97 0.98
N MET A 111 11.58 10.00 0.33
CA MET A 111 12.31 9.85 -0.93
C MET A 111 13.73 9.37 -0.67
N LEU A 112 14.19 8.41 -1.47
CA LEU A 112 15.54 7.86 -1.41
C LEU A 112 16.22 8.11 -2.74
N LYS A 113 17.42 8.69 -2.72
CA LYS A 113 18.23 8.85 -3.93
C LYS A 113 18.92 7.54 -4.25
N LEU A 114 18.64 6.97 -5.42
CA LEU A 114 19.23 5.69 -5.84
C LEU A 114 20.57 5.94 -6.53
N MET A 115 20.58 6.65 -7.67
CA MET A 115 21.80 6.97 -8.43
C MET A 115 21.77 8.42 -8.93
N GLU A 116 22.94 8.99 -9.26
CA GLU A 116 23.06 10.31 -9.92
C GLU A 116 22.74 10.22 -11.41
N GLU A 117 23.21 9.17 -12.08
CA GLU A 117 22.97 8.90 -13.50
C GLU A 117 22.66 7.40 -13.66
N SER A 118 21.63 7.08 -14.44
CA SER A 118 21.26 5.68 -14.67
C SER A 118 22.23 5.07 -15.69
N ASP A 119 23.07 4.15 -15.25
CA ASP A 119 23.73 3.21 -16.14
C ASP A 119 23.12 1.82 -15.91
N ASN A 120 22.74 1.09 -16.96
CA ASN A 120 22.18 -0.26 -16.82
C ASN A 120 23.31 -1.28 -16.58
N SER A 121 24.26 -0.94 -15.71
CA SER A 121 25.49 -1.70 -15.48
C SER A 121 25.45 -2.40 -14.11
N ALA A 122 26.26 -3.45 -13.96
CA ALA A 122 26.47 -4.10 -12.66
C ALA A 122 27.24 -3.19 -11.66
N GLU A 123 27.95 -2.18 -12.15
CA GLU A 123 28.56 -1.15 -11.29
C GLU A 123 27.48 -0.25 -10.68
N GLY A 124 26.41 0.02 -11.46
CA GLY A 124 25.29 0.86 -11.05
C GLY A 124 24.55 0.36 -9.81
N ILE A 125 24.31 -0.96 -9.69
CA ILE A 125 23.63 -1.51 -8.51
C ILE A 125 24.47 -1.38 -7.24
N GLY A 126 25.80 -1.48 -7.33
CA GLY A 126 26.70 -1.25 -6.20
C GLY A 126 26.59 0.18 -5.68
N GLN A 127 26.53 1.16 -6.59
CA GLN A 127 26.34 2.57 -6.25
C GLN A 127 24.97 2.83 -5.60
N VAL A 128 23.91 2.14 -6.05
CA VAL A 128 22.59 2.21 -5.40
C VAL A 128 22.69 1.73 -3.95
N MET A 129 23.31 0.58 -3.72
CA MET A 129 23.44 0.00 -2.37
C MET A 129 24.25 0.91 -1.45
N GLU A 130 25.36 1.45 -1.92
CA GLU A 130 26.18 2.41 -1.16
C GLU A 130 25.39 3.70 -0.85
N SER A 131 24.64 4.22 -1.83
CA SER A 131 23.79 5.41 -1.65
C SER A 131 22.71 5.17 -0.59
N LEU A 132 22.06 4.01 -0.61
CA LEU A 132 21.05 3.61 0.37
C LEU A 132 21.65 3.42 1.77
N GLN A 133 22.79 2.73 1.86
CA GLN A 133 23.51 2.53 3.12
C GLN A 133 23.87 3.88 3.76
N ARG A 134 24.48 4.80 2.99
CA ARG A 134 24.83 6.15 3.46
C ARG A 134 23.60 6.95 3.91
N GLN A 135 22.48 6.86 3.20
CA GLN A 135 21.24 7.55 3.57
C GLN A 135 20.56 6.94 4.80
N SER A 136 20.76 5.64 5.05
CA SER A 136 20.23 4.94 6.23
C SER A 136 20.98 5.29 7.51
N GLY A 137 22.28 5.65 7.40
CA GLY A 137 23.15 5.89 8.55
C GLY A 137 23.55 4.63 9.32
N LEU A 138 23.27 3.45 8.78
CA LEU A 138 23.67 2.16 9.35
C LEU A 138 25.10 1.81 8.95
N GLU A 139 25.80 1.09 9.82
CA GLU A 139 27.10 0.50 9.49
C GLU A 139 26.93 -0.54 8.36
N PRO A 140 27.94 -0.74 7.50
CA PRO A 140 27.85 -1.64 6.35
C PRO A 140 27.35 -3.05 6.73
N GLU A 141 27.90 -3.64 7.78
CA GLU A 141 27.52 -4.99 8.22
C GLU A 141 26.05 -5.07 8.66
N GLU A 142 25.55 -4.03 9.32
CA GLU A 142 24.15 -3.98 9.77
C GLU A 142 23.21 -3.75 8.59
N PHE A 143 23.60 -2.90 7.63
CA PHE A 143 22.81 -2.64 6.44
C PHE A 143 22.71 -3.89 5.55
N PHE A 144 23.85 -4.46 5.15
CA PHE A 144 23.87 -5.63 4.27
C PHE A 144 23.33 -6.88 4.95
N GLY A 145 23.50 -7.03 6.27
CA GLY A 145 22.89 -8.13 7.02
C GLY A 145 21.36 -8.09 7.07
N ARG A 146 20.73 -6.95 6.75
CA ARG A 146 19.26 -6.78 6.72
C ARG A 146 18.70 -6.60 5.31
N LEU A 147 19.55 -6.29 4.33
CA LEU A 147 19.12 -5.99 2.97
C LEU A 147 18.61 -7.26 2.29
N GLN A 148 17.35 -7.24 1.88
CA GLN A 148 16.77 -8.25 1.01
C GLN A 148 16.47 -7.64 -0.35
N LEU A 149 17.10 -8.18 -1.39
CA LEU A 149 16.86 -7.74 -2.76
C LEU A 149 15.84 -8.67 -3.40
N ILE A 150 14.81 -8.11 -4.02
CA ILE A 150 13.81 -8.88 -4.75
C ILE A 150 13.81 -8.38 -6.19
N GLU A 151 14.23 -9.23 -7.12
CA GLU A 151 14.08 -8.96 -8.54
C GLU A 151 12.66 -9.39 -8.94
N GLY A 152 11.91 -8.47 -9.53
CA GLY A 152 10.59 -8.74 -10.08
C GLY A 152 10.55 -8.39 -11.56
N ASP A 153 10.24 -9.38 -12.39
CA ASP A 153 9.76 -9.18 -13.77
C ASP A 153 8.25 -9.54 -13.82
N LEU A 154 7.58 -9.18 -14.92
CA LEU A 154 6.14 -9.39 -15.15
C LEU A 154 5.65 -10.82 -14.88
N GLY A 155 6.52 -11.83 -14.93
CA GLY A 155 6.20 -13.24 -14.67
C GLY A 155 6.94 -13.90 -13.51
N THR A 156 7.94 -13.25 -12.89
CA THR A 156 8.79 -13.89 -11.88
C THR A 156 9.24 -12.91 -10.81
N SER A 157 9.15 -13.32 -9.55
CA SER A 157 9.80 -12.63 -8.44
C SER A 157 10.80 -13.56 -7.76
N GLN A 158 12.06 -13.14 -7.68
CA GLN A 158 13.15 -13.90 -7.06
C GLN A 158 13.79 -13.09 -5.94
N ILE A 159 13.93 -13.70 -4.77
CA ILE A 159 14.66 -13.11 -3.65
C ILE A 159 16.15 -13.43 -3.85
N PHE A 160 16.94 -12.38 -3.97
CA PHE A 160 18.39 -12.44 -3.93
C PHE A 160 18.85 -12.27 -2.48
N ASN A 161 19.44 -13.34 -1.95
CA ASN A 161 20.21 -13.24 -0.73
C ASN A 161 21.60 -12.74 -1.12
N ALA A 162 21.90 -11.47 -0.82
CA ALA A 162 23.27 -10.99 -0.85
C ALA A 162 24.02 -11.70 0.29
N ILE A 163 25.01 -12.53 -0.06
CA ILE A 163 25.95 -13.13 0.90
C ILE A 163 27.21 -12.27 0.90
#